data_AF-A0A4Q3VKR9-F1
#
_entry.id   AF-A0A4Q3VKR9-F1
#
_cell.length_a   1.000
_cell.length_b   1.000
_cell.length_c   1.000
_cell.angle_alpha   90.00
_cell.angle_beta   90.00
_cell.angle_gamma   90.00
#
_symmetry.space_group_name_H-M   'P 1'
#
loop_
_entity.id
_entity.type
_entity.pdbx_description
1 polymer ?
#
loop_
_entity_poly.entity_id
_entity_poly.type
_entity_poly.pdbx_seq_one_letter_code
_entity_poly.pdbx_strand_id
1 'polypeptide(L)'
;MKKQIGIKRLILLVMPASLLLLTNITQAQWSSRFVKMNSNNVLEYVPDEKGNIIPDFSKVGYHHQERPIPVVAVVKTLTSSGGDDQALIQQAIDEVSKRTPDADGFRGAILLEKGTYRIAGTIRISTSGIVLRGEGPETKIIATGKGQRSLISVSGTGNLKEIANSRKRIIDQYVPVGAKSFTLNSTDGLKAGDKIVVFRPGTEKWIEDIRMNQIEARDSTTKQWQPKEYDLHFERQITGIKDRKIFIDNPIVMAMEEQYGGGEIYAYTYDGRITQVGVENLYCESEFAGDVDEDHGWNAISFGKVENGWVKNVSARYFGYSCVNLGSQSKNIT
;
A
#
# COMPACT_ATOMS: atom_id res chain seq x y z
N MET A 1 46.31 -16.62 -87.16
CA MET A 1 45.70 -15.30 -87.48
C MET A 1 44.40 -15.20 -86.69
N LYS A 2 44.12 -14.29 -85.75
CA LYS A 2 44.72 -13.06 -85.23
C LYS A 2 44.69 -13.17 -83.69
N LYS A 3 45.82 -12.97 -82.99
CA LYS A 3 45.86 -12.79 -81.52
C LYS A 3 45.82 -11.30 -81.25
N GLN A 4 44.77 -10.84 -80.59
CA GLN A 4 44.55 -9.44 -80.23
C GLN A 4 45.19 -9.16 -78.86
N ILE A 5 46.03 -8.13 -78.84
CA ILE A 5 46.70 -7.56 -77.68
C ILE A 5 45.66 -6.86 -76.81
N GLY A 6 45.66 -7.13 -75.50
CA GLY A 6 44.82 -6.47 -74.51
C GLY A 6 45.63 -6.08 -73.29
N ILE A 7 46.15 -4.84 -73.29
CA ILE A 7 46.79 -4.16 -72.17
C ILE A 7 45.76 -4.02 -71.04
N LYS A 8 46.06 -4.54 -69.84
CA LYS A 8 45.31 -4.20 -68.62
C LYS A 8 46.15 -3.29 -67.74
N ARG A 9 45.70 -2.04 -67.66
CA ARG A 9 46.22 -0.96 -66.81
C ARG A 9 46.03 -1.32 -65.33
N LEU A 10 47.08 -1.10 -64.55
CA LEU A 10 47.05 -1.12 -63.09
C LEU A 10 46.24 0.09 -62.60
N ILE A 11 45.06 -0.14 -62.04
CA ILE A 11 44.27 0.90 -61.35
C ILE A 11 44.59 0.75 -59.86
N LEU A 12 45.36 1.69 -59.34
CA LEU A 12 45.60 1.86 -57.90
C LEU A 12 44.31 2.44 -57.29
N LEU A 13 43.53 1.60 -56.60
CA LEU A 13 42.34 2.05 -55.88
C LEU A 13 42.78 2.64 -54.53
N VAL A 14 42.91 3.97 -54.46
CA VAL A 14 43.10 4.68 -53.19
C VAL A 14 41.75 4.73 -52.48
N MET A 15 41.53 3.85 -51.50
CA MET A 15 40.40 3.95 -50.58
C MET A 15 40.64 5.12 -49.61
N PRO A 16 39.74 6.12 -49.52
CA PRO A 16 39.80 7.10 -48.45
C PRO A 16 39.36 6.41 -47.15
N ALA A 17 40.26 6.34 -46.18
CA ALA A 17 39.94 5.94 -44.82
C ALA A 17 39.08 7.04 -44.19
N SER A 18 37.75 6.92 -44.29
CA SER A 18 36.82 7.73 -43.52
C SER A 18 36.96 7.36 -42.04
N LEU A 19 37.69 8.18 -41.31
CA LEU A 19 37.79 8.13 -39.85
C LEU A 19 36.42 8.50 -39.27
N LEU A 20 35.55 7.51 -39.05
CA LEU A 20 34.34 7.68 -38.25
C LEU A 20 34.77 7.94 -36.80
N LEU A 21 34.82 9.22 -36.41
CA LEU A 21 34.80 9.61 -35.01
C LEU A 21 33.45 9.18 -34.42
N LEU A 22 33.41 7.98 -33.85
CA LEU A 22 32.38 7.59 -32.91
C LEU A 22 32.56 8.47 -31.67
N THR A 23 31.82 9.57 -31.62
CA THR A 23 31.59 10.26 -30.36
C THR A 23 30.83 9.30 -29.45
N ASN A 24 31.54 8.67 -28.52
CA ASN A 24 30.91 8.02 -27.37
C ASN A 24 30.21 9.14 -26.59
N ILE A 25 28.95 9.40 -26.94
CA ILE A 25 28.04 10.10 -26.06
C ILE A 25 27.82 9.11 -24.92
N THR A 26 28.70 9.14 -23.92
CA THR A 26 28.40 8.55 -22.62
C THR A 26 27.18 9.31 -22.13
N GLN A 27 26.02 8.69 -22.26
CA GLN A 27 24.80 9.18 -21.66
C GLN A 27 25.13 9.31 -20.18
N ALA A 28 25.16 10.55 -19.67
CA ALA A 28 25.44 10.79 -18.26
C ALA A 28 24.46 9.91 -17.48
N GLN A 29 24.99 8.89 -16.80
CA GLN A 29 24.15 7.97 -16.06
C GLN A 29 23.47 8.80 -14.99
N TRP A 30 22.17 8.96 -15.11
CA TRP A 30 21.40 9.71 -14.14
C TRP A 30 21.63 9.09 -12.77
N SER A 31 22.14 9.90 -11.84
CA SER A 31 22.34 9.51 -10.46
C SER A 31 21.60 10.51 -9.57
N SER A 32 20.80 10.01 -8.64
CA SER A 32 20.14 10.89 -7.67
C SER A 32 21.16 11.53 -6.74
N ARG A 33 21.00 12.83 -6.48
CA ARG A 33 21.76 13.55 -5.45
C ARG A 33 21.32 13.17 -4.03
N PHE A 34 20.10 12.65 -3.89
CA PHE A 34 19.42 12.41 -2.60
C PHE A 34 19.34 10.94 -2.19
N VAL A 35 19.49 10.00 -3.13
CA VAL A 35 19.57 8.57 -2.84
C VAL A 35 20.69 7.98 -3.68
N LYS A 36 21.60 7.28 -3.03
CA LYS A 36 22.73 6.63 -3.69
C LYS A 36 22.80 5.19 -3.23
N MET A 37 23.27 4.31 -4.09
CA MET A 37 23.61 2.96 -3.68
C MET A 37 25.07 2.98 -3.21
N ASN A 38 25.32 2.58 -1.97
CA ASN A 38 26.69 2.48 -1.46
C ASN A 38 27.37 1.20 -1.98
N SER A 39 28.65 1.04 -1.64
CA SER A 39 29.47 -0.13 -2.07
C SER A 39 28.93 -1.49 -1.61
N ASN A 40 28.01 -1.51 -0.65
CA ASN A 40 27.40 -2.72 -0.10
C ASN A 40 26.00 -2.99 -0.68
N ASN A 41 25.62 -2.33 -1.77
CA ASN A 41 24.29 -2.40 -2.38
C ASN A 41 23.14 -1.96 -1.46
N VAL A 42 23.43 -1.08 -0.50
CA VAL A 42 22.43 -0.48 0.39
C VAL A 42 22.14 0.95 -0.06
N LEU A 43 20.87 1.33 -0.02
CA LEU A 43 20.46 2.71 -0.29
C LEU A 43 20.89 3.63 0.85
N GLU A 44 21.67 4.63 0.51
CA GLU A 44 22.08 5.75 1.35
C GLU A 44 21.25 6.98 0.99
N TYR A 45 20.66 7.60 2.01
CA TYR A 45 19.77 8.74 1.87
C TYR A 45 20.50 10.02 2.32
N VAL A 46 20.66 10.96 1.41
CA VAL A 46 21.40 12.20 1.65
C VAL A 46 20.43 13.30 2.08
N PRO A 47 20.59 13.89 3.28
CA PRO A 47 19.73 14.96 3.75
C PRO A 47 19.90 16.25 2.95
N ASP A 48 18.82 17.02 2.83
CA ASP A 48 18.89 18.43 2.42
C ASP A 48 19.41 19.32 3.57
N GLU A 49 19.47 20.64 3.33
CA GLU A 49 19.96 21.64 4.29
C GLU A 49 19.16 21.69 5.60
N LYS A 50 17.90 21.24 5.58
CA LYS A 50 17.03 21.17 6.76
C LYS A 50 17.00 19.77 7.39
N GLY A 51 17.78 18.82 6.86
CA GLY A 51 17.83 17.45 7.35
C GLY A 51 16.76 16.53 6.75
N ASN A 52 15.98 16.98 5.77
CA ASN A 52 14.97 16.12 5.13
C ASN A 52 15.66 15.09 4.25
N ILE A 53 15.20 13.85 4.34
CA ILE A 53 15.56 12.78 3.42
C ILE A 53 14.32 12.24 2.71
N ILE A 54 14.53 11.59 1.56
CA ILE A 54 13.48 10.78 0.93
C ILE A 54 13.09 9.67 1.92
N PRO A 55 11.80 9.54 2.31
CA PRO A 55 11.39 8.49 3.23
C PRO A 55 11.71 7.09 2.70
N ASP A 56 12.21 6.25 3.59
CA ASP A 56 12.45 4.83 3.33
C ASP A 56 11.13 4.05 3.47
N PHE A 57 10.66 3.48 2.36
CA PHE A 57 9.43 2.69 2.25
C PHE A 57 9.67 1.17 2.24
N SER A 58 10.88 0.71 2.58
CA SER A 58 11.22 -0.73 2.60
C SER A 58 10.36 -1.55 3.58
N LYS A 59 9.76 -0.88 4.57
CA LYS A 59 8.86 -1.46 5.58
C LYS A 59 7.38 -1.47 5.17
N VAL A 60 7.04 -1.23 3.91
CA VAL A 60 5.66 -1.33 3.42
C VAL A 60 5.31 -2.78 3.12
N GLY A 61 4.17 -3.25 3.63
CA GLY A 61 3.64 -4.58 3.33
C GLY A 61 3.39 -5.41 4.59
N TYR A 62 3.03 -6.68 4.38
CA TYR A 62 2.73 -7.66 5.41
C TYR A 62 3.83 -7.70 6.49
N HIS A 63 3.44 -7.44 7.75
CA HIS A 63 4.37 -7.34 8.90
C HIS A 63 5.63 -6.52 8.61
N HIS A 64 5.48 -5.40 7.90
CA HIS A 64 6.59 -4.52 7.53
C HIS A 64 7.70 -5.18 6.69
N GLN A 65 7.36 -6.22 5.92
CA GLN A 65 8.32 -7.06 5.17
C GLN A 65 9.31 -7.83 6.07
N GLU A 66 9.09 -7.84 7.39
CA GLU A 66 9.91 -8.57 8.35
C GLU A 66 9.49 -10.05 8.43
N ARG A 67 8.37 -10.41 7.81
CA ARG A 67 7.87 -11.80 7.70
C ARG A 67 7.39 -12.11 6.28
N PRO A 68 7.65 -13.32 5.75
CA PRO A 68 7.05 -13.75 4.49
C PRO A 68 5.54 -13.98 4.67
N ILE A 69 4.78 -13.85 3.58
CA ILE A 69 3.37 -14.26 3.56
C ILE A 69 3.30 -15.78 3.83
N PRO A 70 2.56 -16.23 4.87
CA PRO A 70 2.54 -17.62 5.27
C PRO A 70 1.65 -18.48 4.37
N VAL A 71 1.90 -19.80 4.37
CA VAL A 71 0.99 -20.78 3.79
C VAL A 71 0.11 -21.33 4.91
N VAL A 72 -1.10 -20.78 5.04
CA VAL A 72 -2.05 -21.17 6.10
C VAL A 72 -2.69 -22.52 5.77
N ALA A 73 -2.80 -23.41 6.76
CA ALA A 73 -3.39 -24.74 6.59
C ALA A 73 -4.87 -24.65 6.19
N VAL A 74 -5.28 -25.50 5.23
CA VAL A 74 -6.68 -25.61 4.81
C VAL A 74 -7.47 -26.34 5.89
N VAL A 75 -8.59 -25.75 6.32
CA VAL A 75 -9.48 -26.30 7.34
C VAL A 75 -10.90 -26.52 6.82
N LYS A 76 -11.21 -25.97 5.64
CA LYS A 76 -12.48 -26.12 4.94
C LYS A 76 -12.22 -26.13 3.44
N THR A 77 -12.86 -27.04 2.72
CA THR A 77 -12.82 -27.12 1.26
C THR A 77 -14.24 -27.04 0.70
N LEU A 78 -14.43 -26.29 -0.39
CA LEU A 78 -15.71 -26.07 -1.04
C LEU A 78 -15.60 -26.33 -2.54
N THR A 79 -16.62 -26.98 -3.10
CA THR A 79 -16.86 -27.08 -4.54
C THR A 79 -17.99 -26.14 -4.95
N SER A 80 -17.95 -25.60 -6.16
CA SER A 80 -19.07 -24.81 -6.70
C SER A 80 -20.36 -25.63 -6.73
N SER A 81 -21.49 -24.99 -6.40
CA SER A 81 -22.83 -25.58 -6.51
C SER A 81 -23.39 -25.54 -7.93
N GLY A 82 -22.80 -24.74 -8.83
CA GLY A 82 -23.35 -24.41 -10.14
C GLY A 82 -24.49 -23.37 -10.11
N GLY A 83 -24.90 -22.92 -8.92
CA GLY A 83 -25.91 -21.88 -8.69
C GLY A 83 -25.31 -20.60 -8.12
N ASP A 84 -26.00 -19.97 -7.17
CA ASP A 84 -25.45 -18.87 -6.35
C ASP A 84 -24.73 -19.46 -5.13
N ASP A 85 -23.42 -19.22 -5.07
CA ASP A 85 -22.50 -19.74 -4.06
C ASP A 85 -22.26 -18.77 -2.91
N GLN A 86 -22.91 -17.60 -2.89
CA GLN A 86 -22.68 -16.61 -1.85
C GLN A 86 -22.91 -17.18 -0.44
N ALA A 87 -24.06 -17.83 -0.23
CA ALA A 87 -24.40 -18.40 1.07
C ALA A 87 -23.44 -19.54 1.46
N LEU A 88 -23.01 -20.35 0.49
CA LEU A 88 -22.05 -21.45 0.69
C LEU A 88 -20.71 -20.91 1.22
N ILE A 89 -20.16 -19.90 0.56
CA ILE A 89 -18.88 -19.31 0.96
C ILE A 89 -19.01 -18.55 2.28
N GLN A 90 -20.10 -17.79 2.47
CA GLN A 90 -20.31 -17.05 3.72
C GLN A 90 -20.45 -17.98 4.92
N GLN A 91 -21.17 -19.09 4.79
CA GLN A 91 -21.28 -20.08 5.87
C GLN A 91 -19.92 -20.70 6.25
N ALA A 92 -19.05 -20.98 5.26
CA ALA A 92 -17.70 -21.46 5.54
C ALA A 92 -16.85 -20.42 6.29
N ILE A 93 -16.96 -19.14 5.92
CA ILE A 93 -16.30 -18.04 6.65
C ILE A 93 -16.82 -17.97 8.08
N ASP A 94 -18.14 -18.04 8.27
CA ASP A 94 -18.76 -17.97 9.59
C ASP A 94 -18.39 -19.19 10.46
N GLU A 95 -18.22 -20.37 9.88
CA GLU A 95 -17.74 -21.57 10.58
C GLU A 95 -16.27 -21.41 11.00
N VAL A 96 -15.39 -21.02 10.07
CA VAL A 96 -13.96 -20.82 10.36
C VAL A 96 -13.75 -19.68 11.36
N SER A 97 -14.59 -18.64 11.34
CA SER A 97 -14.54 -17.52 12.29
C SER A 97 -14.69 -17.94 13.75
N LYS A 98 -15.33 -19.09 14.02
CA LYS A 98 -15.55 -19.62 15.37
C LYS A 98 -14.36 -20.42 15.91
N ARG A 99 -13.43 -20.85 15.05
CA ARG A 99 -12.24 -21.62 15.46
C ARG A 99 -11.31 -20.74 16.28
N THR A 100 -10.74 -21.25 17.36
CA THR A 100 -9.68 -20.54 18.09
C THR A 100 -8.48 -20.27 17.16
N PRO A 101 -7.96 -19.04 17.08
CA PRO A 101 -6.74 -18.77 16.32
C PRO A 101 -5.55 -19.56 16.86
N ASP A 102 -4.63 -19.93 15.99
CA ASP A 102 -3.33 -20.48 16.36
C ASP A 102 -2.38 -19.41 16.94
N ALA A 103 -1.14 -19.80 17.22
CA ALA A 103 -0.13 -18.92 17.81
C ALA A 103 0.24 -17.72 16.92
N ASP A 104 0.06 -17.83 15.60
CA ASP A 104 0.33 -16.76 14.63
C ASP A 104 -0.93 -15.92 14.32
N GLY A 105 -2.07 -16.30 14.92
CA GLY A 105 -3.35 -15.60 14.81
C GLY A 105 -4.24 -16.11 13.68
N PHE A 106 -3.96 -17.27 13.09
CA PHE A 106 -4.76 -17.86 12.02
C PHE A 106 -5.81 -18.84 12.54
N ARG A 107 -7.01 -18.76 11.97
CA ARG A 107 -8.11 -19.71 12.18
C ARG A 107 -8.13 -20.81 11.13
N GLY A 108 -7.57 -20.52 9.94
CA GLY A 108 -7.36 -21.46 8.85
C GLY A 108 -7.71 -20.88 7.49
N ALA A 109 -7.37 -21.63 6.44
CA ALA A 109 -7.73 -21.32 5.07
C ALA A 109 -9.00 -22.07 4.64
N ILE A 110 -9.85 -21.37 3.88
CA ILE A 110 -10.98 -21.92 3.15
C ILE A 110 -10.53 -22.08 1.70
N LEU A 111 -10.43 -23.31 1.24
CA LEU A 111 -10.09 -23.65 -0.13
C LEU A 111 -11.35 -23.72 -0.99
N LEU A 112 -11.40 -22.94 -2.05
CA LEU A 112 -12.31 -23.07 -3.16
C LEU A 112 -11.62 -23.91 -4.24
N GLU A 113 -12.10 -25.12 -4.49
CA GLU A 113 -11.59 -25.94 -5.59
C GLU A 113 -11.83 -25.24 -6.94
N LYS A 114 -11.15 -25.69 -7.98
CA LYS A 114 -11.38 -25.20 -9.34
C LYS A 114 -12.86 -25.30 -9.72
N GLY A 115 -13.37 -24.25 -10.35
CA GLY A 115 -14.80 -24.12 -10.64
C GLY A 115 -15.23 -22.66 -10.75
N THR A 116 -16.50 -22.48 -11.12
CA THR A 116 -17.10 -21.15 -11.25
C THR A 116 -18.07 -20.93 -10.10
N TYR A 117 -17.77 -19.99 -9.23
CA TYR A 117 -18.59 -19.57 -8.10
C TYR A 117 -19.34 -18.30 -8.47
N ARG A 118 -20.67 -18.30 -8.39
CA ARG A 118 -21.48 -17.12 -8.75
C ARG A 118 -21.95 -16.42 -7.48
N ILE A 119 -21.80 -15.10 -7.42
CA ILE A 119 -22.05 -14.32 -6.20
C ILE A 119 -22.95 -13.12 -6.52
N ALA A 120 -24.20 -13.18 -6.06
CA ALA A 120 -25.19 -12.12 -6.29
C ALA A 120 -24.93 -10.83 -5.49
N GLY A 121 -24.14 -10.90 -4.42
CA GLY A 121 -23.84 -9.78 -3.54
C GLY A 121 -22.34 -9.68 -3.22
N THR A 122 -22.01 -9.79 -1.93
CA THR A 122 -20.64 -9.59 -1.41
C THR A 122 -20.31 -10.66 -0.39
N ILE A 123 -19.17 -11.32 -0.58
CA ILE A 123 -18.54 -12.20 0.42
C ILE A 123 -17.86 -11.32 1.47
N ARG A 124 -18.17 -11.51 2.75
CA ARG A 124 -17.63 -10.69 3.84
C ARG A 124 -16.72 -11.48 4.78
N ILE A 125 -15.52 -10.96 4.99
CA ILE A 125 -14.57 -11.46 5.98
C ILE A 125 -14.36 -10.35 7.02
N SER A 126 -14.96 -10.52 8.20
CA SER A 126 -14.91 -9.54 9.30
C SER A 126 -14.25 -10.06 10.57
N THR A 127 -13.53 -11.18 10.48
CA THR A 127 -12.82 -11.81 11.59
C THR A 127 -11.37 -12.05 11.21
N SER A 128 -10.45 -11.78 12.13
CA SER A 128 -9.02 -12.04 11.96
C SER A 128 -8.70 -13.51 11.71
N GLY A 129 -7.62 -13.76 10.97
CA GLY A 129 -7.04 -15.09 10.83
C GLY A 129 -7.63 -15.98 9.74
N ILE A 130 -8.46 -15.44 8.84
CA ILE A 130 -9.12 -16.21 7.79
C ILE A 130 -8.40 -15.98 6.47
N VAL A 131 -8.11 -17.06 5.73
CA VAL A 131 -7.60 -16.98 4.36
C VAL A 131 -8.64 -17.58 3.40
N LEU A 132 -9.04 -16.83 2.38
CA LEU A 132 -9.84 -17.34 1.27
C LEU A 132 -8.91 -17.67 0.10
N ARG A 133 -8.80 -18.94 -0.25
CA ARG A 133 -7.83 -19.47 -1.21
C ARG A 133 -8.54 -20.19 -2.35
N GLY A 134 -8.12 -19.96 -3.58
CA GLY A 134 -8.44 -20.82 -4.71
C GLY A 134 -7.27 -21.70 -5.19
N GLU A 135 -7.48 -22.35 -6.32
CA GLU A 135 -6.50 -23.18 -7.03
C GLU A 135 -5.93 -22.47 -8.27
N GLY A 136 -6.02 -21.14 -8.30
CA GLY A 136 -5.48 -20.29 -9.37
C GLY A 136 -6.57 -19.78 -10.32
N PRO A 137 -6.23 -19.50 -11.59
CA PRO A 137 -7.17 -18.91 -12.54
C PRO A 137 -8.40 -19.78 -12.87
N GLU A 138 -8.34 -21.08 -12.58
CA GLU A 138 -9.46 -22.00 -12.74
C GLU A 138 -10.51 -21.88 -11.63
N THR A 139 -10.19 -21.20 -10.51
CA THR A 139 -11.13 -20.85 -9.45
C THR A 139 -11.70 -19.45 -9.74
N LYS A 140 -12.82 -19.42 -10.47
CA LYS A 140 -13.48 -18.20 -10.91
C LYS A 140 -14.55 -17.78 -9.93
N ILE A 141 -14.53 -16.52 -9.50
CA ILE A 141 -15.61 -15.92 -8.70
C ILE A 141 -16.26 -14.80 -9.51
N ILE A 142 -17.53 -14.99 -9.87
CA ILE A 142 -18.28 -14.07 -10.72
C ILE A 142 -19.21 -13.23 -9.84
N ALA A 143 -19.02 -11.91 -9.83
CA ALA A 143 -19.99 -10.96 -9.32
C ALA A 143 -21.16 -10.87 -10.32
N THR A 144 -22.33 -11.37 -9.95
CA THR A 144 -23.48 -11.42 -10.85
C THR A 144 -24.45 -10.26 -10.64
N GLY A 145 -25.10 -9.83 -11.70
CA GLY A 145 -26.13 -8.79 -11.62
C GLY A 145 -25.59 -7.37 -11.33
N LYS A 146 -26.51 -6.47 -11.04
CA LYS A 146 -26.30 -5.02 -11.02
C LYS A 146 -25.83 -4.47 -9.67
N GLY A 147 -25.31 -3.25 -9.67
CA GLY A 147 -25.01 -2.46 -8.47
C GLY A 147 -23.53 -2.40 -8.08
N GLN A 148 -23.05 -1.18 -7.84
CA GLN A 148 -21.69 -0.90 -7.40
C GLN A 148 -21.39 -1.48 -6.01
N ARG A 149 -20.52 -2.49 -5.97
CA ARG A 149 -20.08 -3.15 -4.73
C ARG A 149 -18.72 -3.80 -4.87
N SER A 150 -18.16 -4.22 -3.73
CA SER A 150 -17.02 -5.14 -3.73
C SER A 150 -17.53 -6.59 -3.81
N LEU A 151 -16.90 -7.43 -4.61
CA LEU A 151 -17.20 -8.87 -4.64
C LEU A 151 -16.76 -9.56 -3.35
N ILE A 152 -15.53 -9.30 -2.90
CA ILE A 152 -15.00 -9.72 -1.60
C ILE A 152 -14.69 -8.47 -0.78
N SER A 153 -15.25 -8.38 0.43
CA SER A 153 -14.98 -7.31 1.37
C SER A 153 -14.35 -7.85 2.64
N VAL A 154 -13.10 -7.49 2.86
CA VAL A 154 -12.35 -7.77 4.08
C VAL A 154 -12.41 -6.51 4.93
N SER A 155 -13.18 -6.53 6.02
CA SER A 155 -13.35 -5.30 6.80
C SER A 155 -13.58 -5.54 8.28
N GLY A 156 -12.80 -4.83 9.10
CA GLY A 156 -13.05 -4.67 10.53
C GLY A 156 -14.16 -3.66 10.82
N THR A 157 -14.62 -3.61 12.07
CA THR A 157 -15.68 -2.69 12.50
C THR A 157 -15.14 -1.48 13.26
N GLY A 158 -13.91 -1.57 13.75
CA GLY A 158 -13.29 -0.60 14.65
C GLY A 158 -12.92 0.74 14.03
N ASN A 159 -12.55 1.70 14.87
CA ASN A 159 -11.91 2.95 14.47
C ASN A 159 -10.81 3.28 15.47
N LEU A 160 -9.83 4.07 15.04
CA LEU A 160 -8.81 4.62 15.93
C LEU A 160 -9.47 5.52 16.98
N LYS A 161 -9.17 5.28 18.26
CA LYS A 161 -9.65 6.09 19.39
C LYS A 161 -8.47 6.57 20.22
N GLU A 162 -8.32 7.87 20.32
CA GLU A 162 -7.33 8.47 21.22
C GLU A 162 -7.66 8.16 22.69
N ILE A 163 -6.64 7.81 23.47
CA ILE A 163 -6.74 7.67 24.92
C ILE A 163 -6.63 9.05 25.55
N ALA A 164 -7.64 9.44 26.33
CA ALA A 164 -7.70 10.74 26.98
C ALA A 164 -6.46 10.99 27.85
N ASN A 165 -6.00 12.26 27.89
CA ASN A 165 -4.86 12.70 28.68
C ASN A 165 -3.52 11.99 28.35
N SER A 166 -3.40 11.37 27.19
CA SER A 166 -2.16 10.71 26.75
C SER A 166 -1.24 11.58 25.87
N ARG A 167 -1.68 12.80 25.51
CA ARG A 167 -0.93 13.69 24.63
C ARG A 167 0.40 14.14 25.25
N LYS A 168 1.47 14.06 24.45
CA LYS A 168 2.79 14.62 24.74
C LYS A 168 3.25 15.48 23.56
N ARG A 169 3.74 16.69 23.83
CA ARG A 169 4.12 17.66 22.80
C ARG A 169 5.53 17.38 22.29
N ILE A 170 5.74 17.45 20.97
CA ILE A 170 7.06 17.49 20.35
C ILE A 170 7.64 18.90 20.56
N ILE A 171 8.84 18.99 21.13
CA ILE A 171 9.47 20.26 21.48
C ILE A 171 10.61 20.65 20.53
N ASP A 172 10.93 19.82 19.54
CA ASP A 172 11.81 20.25 18.46
C ASP A 172 11.10 21.32 17.63
N GLN A 173 11.80 22.40 17.32
CA GLN A 173 11.25 23.47 16.47
C GLN A 173 10.99 22.98 15.03
N TYR A 174 11.76 21.99 14.61
CA TYR A 174 11.69 21.35 13.30
C TYR A 174 12.00 19.86 13.42
N VAL A 175 11.08 19.00 12.97
CA VAL A 175 11.33 17.57 12.74
C VAL A 175 11.34 17.31 11.23
N PRO A 176 12.46 16.87 10.64
CA PRO A 176 12.56 16.69 9.20
C PRO A 176 11.73 15.51 8.67
N VAL A 177 11.32 15.60 7.41
CA VAL A 177 10.83 14.45 6.64
C VAL A 177 11.93 13.37 6.63
N GLY A 178 11.54 12.13 6.87
CA GLY A 178 12.45 11.00 7.01
C GLY A 178 12.98 10.77 8.42
N ALA A 179 12.75 11.68 9.37
CA ALA A 179 13.16 11.49 10.76
C ALA A 179 12.50 10.25 11.38
N LYS A 180 13.28 9.46 12.11
CA LYS A 180 12.82 8.32 12.92
C LYS A 180 12.93 8.59 14.43
N SER A 181 13.09 9.85 14.82
CA SER A 181 13.19 10.25 16.22
C SER A 181 12.92 11.74 16.42
N PHE A 182 12.39 12.11 17.58
CA PHE A 182 12.13 13.49 18.01
C PHE A 182 12.03 13.57 19.54
N THR A 183 12.08 14.78 20.08
CA THR A 183 12.13 15.09 21.50
C THR A 183 10.75 15.52 22.01
N LEU A 184 10.33 14.97 23.15
CA LEU A 184 9.06 15.27 23.79
C LEU A 184 9.23 16.20 25.00
N ASN A 185 8.13 16.83 25.43
CA ASN A 185 8.10 17.56 26.69
C ASN A 185 8.26 16.63 27.91
N SER A 186 7.69 15.42 27.84
CA SER A 186 7.79 14.35 28.85
C SER A 186 7.68 12.98 28.16
N THR A 187 8.43 11.99 28.66
CA THR A 187 8.39 10.59 28.25
C THR A 187 7.72 9.69 29.31
N ASP A 188 7.11 10.29 30.33
CA ASP A 188 6.49 9.56 31.44
C ASP A 188 5.36 8.65 30.94
N GLY A 189 5.41 7.39 31.35
CA GLY A 189 4.43 6.37 30.97
C GLY A 189 4.65 5.76 29.58
N LEU A 190 5.69 6.17 28.84
CA LEU A 190 6.06 5.58 27.56
C LEU A 190 7.11 4.49 27.72
N LYS A 191 7.07 3.49 26.84
CA LYS A 191 8.11 2.46 26.70
C LYS A 191 8.25 2.01 25.24
N ALA A 192 9.37 1.38 24.93
CA ALA A 192 9.52 0.66 23.67
C ALA A 192 8.41 -0.40 23.53
N GLY A 193 7.83 -0.52 22.33
CA GLY A 193 6.68 -1.35 22.05
C GLY A 193 5.34 -0.61 22.03
N ASP A 194 5.24 0.58 22.64
CA ASP A 194 3.98 1.32 22.66
C ASP A 194 3.56 1.77 21.26
N LYS A 195 2.27 1.54 20.95
CA LYS A 195 1.62 2.07 19.75
C LYS A 195 1.14 3.49 20.03
N ILE A 196 1.54 4.42 19.18
CA ILE A 196 1.19 5.83 19.28
C ILE A 196 0.65 6.33 17.93
N VAL A 197 -0.05 7.44 17.96
CA VAL A 197 -0.20 8.31 16.80
C VAL A 197 0.76 9.46 16.95
N VAL A 198 1.52 9.76 15.89
CA VAL A 198 2.19 11.04 15.72
C VAL A 198 1.24 11.96 14.96
N PHE A 199 0.86 13.05 15.61
CA PHE A 199 -0.16 13.98 15.17
C PHE A 199 0.48 15.28 14.69
N ARG A 200 0.06 15.76 13.52
CA ARG A 200 0.35 17.10 13.01
C ARG A 200 -0.98 17.85 12.79
N PRO A 201 -1.20 18.99 13.45
CA PRO A 201 -2.42 19.77 13.24
C PRO A 201 -2.45 20.43 11.86
N GLY A 202 -3.62 20.43 11.22
CA GLY A 202 -3.92 21.26 10.06
C GLY A 202 -4.30 22.66 10.51
N THR A 203 -3.33 23.57 10.64
CA THR A 203 -3.57 24.95 11.10
C THR A 203 -3.96 25.90 9.97
N GLU A 204 -4.68 26.98 10.30
CA GLU A 204 -5.04 28.03 9.35
C GLU A 204 -3.82 28.64 8.67
N LYS A 205 -2.79 28.99 9.46
CA LYS A 205 -1.52 29.49 8.92
C LYS A 205 -0.91 28.55 7.89
N TRP A 206 -0.93 27.23 8.15
CA TRP A 206 -0.38 26.28 7.18
C TRP A 206 -1.19 26.27 5.88
N ILE A 207 -2.52 26.18 5.98
CA ILE A 207 -3.43 26.17 4.83
C ILE A 207 -3.29 27.44 3.98
N GLU A 208 -3.15 28.61 4.61
CA GLU A 208 -2.93 29.89 3.96
C GLU A 208 -1.58 29.94 3.25
N ASP A 209 -0.49 29.53 3.92
CA ASP A 209 0.87 29.57 3.34
C ASP A 209 0.99 28.65 2.12
N ILE A 210 0.27 27.51 2.09
CA ILE A 210 0.20 26.63 0.91
C ILE A 210 -0.92 27.01 -0.07
N ARG A 211 -1.67 28.09 0.22
CA ARG A 211 -2.77 28.64 -0.59
C ARG A 211 -3.91 27.66 -0.87
N MET A 212 -4.11 26.67 -0.01
CA MET A 212 -5.19 25.70 -0.18
C MET A 212 -6.57 26.24 0.25
N ASN A 213 -6.61 27.46 0.81
CA ASN A 213 -7.81 28.27 0.94
C ASN A 213 -8.09 29.18 -0.29
N GLN A 214 -7.28 29.09 -1.35
CA GLN A 214 -7.36 29.91 -2.57
C GLN A 214 -7.26 29.05 -3.85
N ILE A 215 -7.80 27.84 -3.82
CA ILE A 215 -7.84 26.93 -4.95
C ILE A 215 -8.71 27.54 -6.06
N GLU A 216 -8.14 27.69 -7.26
CA GLU A 216 -8.87 28.13 -8.44
C GLU A 216 -10.00 27.15 -8.77
N ALA A 217 -11.22 27.66 -8.88
CA ALA A 217 -12.39 26.83 -9.14
C ALA A 217 -12.34 26.23 -10.55
N ARG A 218 -12.30 24.90 -10.64
CA ARG A 218 -12.47 24.18 -11.90
C ARG A 218 -13.95 24.09 -12.29
N ASP A 219 -14.82 23.96 -11.29
CA ASP A 219 -16.27 23.87 -11.39
C ASP A 219 -16.90 24.17 -10.02
N SER A 220 -18.23 24.05 -9.91
CA SER A 220 -19.00 24.30 -8.69
C SER A 220 -18.71 23.33 -7.53
N THR A 221 -17.93 22.28 -7.75
CA THR A 221 -17.55 21.29 -6.72
C THR A 221 -16.19 21.57 -6.09
N THR A 222 -15.45 22.58 -6.59
CA THR A 222 -14.14 22.93 -6.02
C THR A 222 -14.30 23.43 -4.58
N LYS A 223 -13.64 22.75 -3.63
CA LYS A 223 -13.69 23.08 -2.20
C LYS A 223 -12.36 23.64 -1.72
N GLN A 224 -12.44 24.77 -1.01
CA GLN A 224 -11.33 25.35 -0.27
C GLN A 224 -11.05 24.51 0.98
N TRP A 225 -9.78 24.21 1.23
CA TRP A 225 -9.39 23.42 2.39
C TRP A 225 -9.65 24.21 3.67
N GLN A 226 -10.22 23.54 4.68
CA GLN A 226 -10.37 24.12 6.00
C GLN A 226 -9.28 23.60 6.96
N PRO A 227 -8.91 24.37 8.01
CA PRO A 227 -8.13 23.84 9.12
C PRO A 227 -8.80 22.60 9.71
N LYS A 228 -8.02 21.72 10.35
CA LYS A 228 -8.43 20.42 10.93
C LYS A 228 -8.92 19.36 9.94
N GLU A 229 -9.43 19.73 8.76
CA GLU A 229 -9.71 18.75 7.68
C GLU A 229 -8.44 18.02 7.23
N TYR A 230 -7.28 18.66 7.45
CA TYR A 230 -5.95 18.15 7.14
C TYR A 230 -5.11 17.91 8.40
N ASP A 231 -5.75 17.46 9.48
CA ASP A 231 -5.07 16.84 10.60
C ASP A 231 -4.43 15.52 10.14
N LEU A 232 -3.12 15.38 10.34
CA LEU A 232 -2.39 14.19 9.92
C LEU A 232 -2.12 13.29 11.12
N HIS A 233 -2.56 12.04 10.99
CA HIS A 233 -2.46 11.02 12.03
C HIS A 233 -1.60 9.86 11.54
N PHE A 234 -0.39 9.75 12.07
CA PHE A 234 0.56 8.71 11.68
C PHE A 234 0.68 7.67 12.79
N GLU A 235 0.12 6.48 12.59
CA GLU A 235 0.34 5.36 13.51
C GLU A 235 1.82 4.93 13.48
N ARG A 236 2.46 4.89 14.65
CA ARG A 236 3.86 4.50 14.85
C ARG A 236 4.00 3.60 16.07
N GLN A 237 5.12 2.91 16.14
CA GLN A 237 5.53 2.16 17.33
C GLN A 237 6.83 2.74 17.86
N ILE A 238 6.89 2.96 19.18
CA ILE A 238 8.13 3.40 19.84
C ILE A 238 9.12 2.24 19.82
N THR A 239 10.31 2.44 19.25
CA THR A 239 11.39 1.44 19.19
C THR A 239 12.42 1.65 20.29
N GLY A 240 12.49 2.84 20.88
CA GLY A 240 13.41 3.15 21.96
C GLY A 240 13.17 4.53 22.56
N ILE A 241 13.69 4.75 23.75
CA ILE A 241 13.64 6.03 24.46
C ILE A 241 15.02 6.31 25.06
N LYS A 242 15.52 7.52 24.85
CA LYS A 242 16.73 8.05 25.49
C LYS A 242 16.41 9.43 26.03
N ASP A 243 16.34 9.56 27.35
CA ASP A 243 15.89 10.76 28.04
C ASP A 243 14.48 11.18 27.55
N ARG A 244 14.38 12.33 26.88
CA ARG A 244 13.14 12.84 26.27
C ARG A 244 13.02 12.55 24.77
N LYS A 245 14.05 11.95 24.16
CA LYS A 245 14.06 11.61 22.75
C LYS A 245 13.48 10.20 22.57
N ILE A 246 12.45 10.08 21.73
CA ILE A 246 11.87 8.80 21.35
C ILE A 246 12.32 8.42 19.93
N PHE A 247 12.37 7.12 19.67
CA PHE A 247 12.64 6.54 18.36
C PHE A 247 11.39 5.79 17.88
N ILE A 248 11.12 5.83 16.58
CA ILE A 248 9.94 5.21 15.97
C ILE A 248 10.33 4.24 14.85
N ASP A 249 9.43 3.31 14.56
CA ASP A 249 9.58 2.22 13.60
C ASP A 249 9.67 2.70 12.13
N ASN A 250 8.94 3.77 11.79
CA ASN A 250 8.80 4.29 10.44
C ASN A 250 8.98 5.82 10.39
N PRO A 251 9.52 6.39 9.30
CA PRO A 251 9.84 7.81 9.24
C PRO A 251 8.62 8.72 9.32
N ILE A 252 8.82 9.95 9.76
CA ILE A 252 7.87 11.05 9.56
C ILE A 252 7.85 11.42 8.07
N VAL A 253 6.66 11.55 7.48
CA VAL A 253 6.50 11.84 6.03
C VAL A 253 6.02 13.27 5.74
N MET A 254 5.73 14.03 6.79
CA MET A 254 5.43 15.46 6.72
C MET A 254 6.19 16.17 7.84
N ALA A 255 7.02 17.16 7.49
CA ALA A 255 7.81 17.88 8.49
C ALA A 255 6.91 18.48 9.59
N MET A 256 7.38 18.41 10.83
CA MET A 256 6.74 19.05 11.97
C MET A 256 7.43 20.39 12.18
N GLU A 257 6.70 21.48 12.06
CA GLU A 257 7.24 22.84 12.11
C GLU A 257 6.49 23.62 13.19
N GLU A 258 7.23 24.22 14.13
CA GLU A 258 6.63 24.98 15.24
C GLU A 258 5.68 26.09 14.74
N GLN A 259 6.05 26.78 13.65
CA GLN A 259 5.22 27.82 13.02
C GLN A 259 3.85 27.33 12.53
N TYR A 260 3.69 26.02 12.29
CA TYR A 260 2.44 25.40 11.87
C TYR A 260 1.74 24.62 12.99
N GLY A 261 2.18 24.81 14.24
CA GLY A 261 1.63 24.16 15.43
C GLY A 261 2.53 23.07 16.03
N GLY A 262 3.60 22.70 15.35
CA GLY A 262 4.51 21.61 15.75
C GLY A 262 3.87 20.24 15.55
N GLY A 263 4.11 19.34 16.49
CA GLY A 263 3.48 18.02 16.51
C GLY A 263 3.31 17.50 17.93
N GLU A 264 2.50 16.46 18.06
CA GLU A 264 2.25 15.77 19.32
C GLU A 264 2.23 14.27 19.09
N ILE A 265 2.36 13.51 20.17
CA ILE A 265 2.01 12.09 20.15
C ILE A 265 0.85 11.84 21.10
N TYR A 266 0.07 10.79 20.84
CA TYR A 266 -0.91 10.28 21.80
C TYR A 266 -1.03 8.76 21.69
N ALA A 267 -1.42 8.13 22.79
CA ALA A 267 -1.73 6.70 22.82
C ALA A 267 -3.15 6.48 22.28
N TYR A 268 -3.40 5.34 21.65
CA TYR A 268 -4.71 5.03 21.05
C TYR A 268 -5.10 3.56 21.25
N THR A 269 -6.40 3.28 21.16
CA THR A 269 -6.93 1.94 20.97
C THR A 269 -7.55 1.79 19.58
N TYR A 270 -7.65 0.55 19.11
CA TYR A 270 -8.32 0.24 17.85
C TYR A 270 -9.08 -1.08 17.99
N ASP A 271 -10.14 -1.04 18.81
CA ASP A 271 -11.00 -2.21 19.02
C ASP A 271 -11.80 -2.48 17.75
N GLY A 272 -11.65 -3.69 17.18
CA GLY A 272 -12.35 -4.11 15.96
C GLY A 272 -11.56 -3.93 14.66
N ARG A 273 -10.26 -3.60 14.71
CA ARG A 273 -9.34 -3.84 13.57
C ARG A 273 -9.05 -5.33 13.48
N ILE A 274 -9.16 -5.88 12.28
CA ILE A 274 -8.85 -7.29 12.04
C ILE A 274 -7.45 -7.45 11.46
N THR A 275 -6.87 -8.64 11.60
CA THR A 275 -5.51 -8.93 11.15
C THR A 275 -5.38 -10.34 10.59
N GLN A 276 -4.28 -10.62 9.89
CA GLN A 276 -3.97 -11.96 9.40
C GLN A 276 -5.05 -12.49 8.44
N VAL A 277 -5.46 -11.65 7.47
CA VAL A 277 -6.45 -12.01 6.45
C VAL A 277 -5.83 -12.03 5.07
N GLY A 278 -6.04 -13.13 4.35
CA GLY A 278 -5.51 -13.34 3.00
C GLY A 278 -6.61 -13.64 1.98
N VAL A 279 -6.45 -13.14 0.76
CA VAL A 279 -7.24 -13.54 -0.41
C VAL A 279 -6.27 -13.95 -1.52
N GLU A 280 -6.30 -15.22 -1.94
CA GLU A 280 -5.24 -15.73 -2.81
C GLU A 280 -5.66 -16.76 -3.86
N ASN A 281 -4.96 -16.76 -4.99
CA ASN A 281 -5.08 -17.71 -6.09
C ASN A 281 -6.52 -17.77 -6.69
N LEU A 282 -7.05 -16.61 -7.09
CA LEU A 282 -8.41 -16.47 -7.61
C LEU A 282 -8.44 -15.70 -8.94
N TYR A 283 -9.47 -15.99 -9.74
CA TYR A 283 -9.87 -15.14 -10.86
C TYR A 283 -11.24 -14.53 -10.58
N CYS A 284 -11.30 -13.21 -10.43
CA CYS A 284 -12.54 -12.48 -10.20
C CYS A 284 -13.06 -11.90 -11.52
N GLU A 285 -14.37 -11.99 -11.74
CA GLU A 285 -15.03 -11.42 -12.91
C GLU A 285 -16.32 -10.71 -12.48
N SER A 286 -16.66 -9.62 -13.13
CA SER A 286 -17.95 -8.95 -12.95
C SER A 286 -18.79 -9.13 -14.21
N GLU A 287 -20.06 -9.52 -14.06
CA GLU A 287 -21.04 -9.39 -15.14
C GLU A 287 -21.28 -7.89 -15.42
N PHE A 288 -21.45 -7.53 -16.68
CA PHE A 288 -21.70 -6.15 -17.11
C PHE A 288 -22.54 -6.15 -18.38
N ALA A 289 -23.32 -5.09 -18.61
CA ALA A 289 -24.22 -4.99 -19.75
C ALA A 289 -23.52 -4.50 -21.04
N GLY A 290 -22.43 -3.74 -20.92
CA GLY A 290 -21.65 -3.22 -22.04
C GLY A 290 -20.61 -2.18 -21.62
N ASP A 291 -19.87 -1.63 -22.58
CA ASP A 291 -18.64 -0.85 -22.33
C ASP A 291 -18.84 0.46 -21.54
N VAL A 292 -20.08 0.94 -21.39
CA VAL A 292 -20.43 2.17 -20.64
C VAL A 292 -21.29 1.89 -19.40
N ASP A 293 -21.41 0.62 -19.00
CA ASP A 293 -22.17 0.22 -17.83
C ASP A 293 -21.40 0.53 -16.54
N GLU A 294 -21.92 1.42 -15.69
CA GLU A 294 -21.40 1.71 -14.36
C GLU A 294 -22.22 1.04 -13.23
N ASP A 295 -23.24 0.24 -13.57
CA ASP A 295 -24.17 -0.41 -12.64
C ASP A 295 -23.86 -1.90 -12.46
N HIS A 296 -22.62 -2.19 -12.05
CA HIS A 296 -22.10 -3.56 -11.89
C HIS A 296 -21.00 -3.62 -10.81
N GLY A 297 -20.38 -4.80 -10.62
CA GLY A 297 -19.30 -4.97 -9.65
C GLY A 297 -18.20 -3.90 -9.81
N TRP A 298 -17.89 -3.21 -8.72
CA TRP A 298 -17.00 -2.04 -8.73
C TRP A 298 -15.56 -2.39 -8.33
N ASN A 299 -15.42 -3.20 -7.28
CA ASN A 299 -14.13 -3.72 -6.81
C ASN A 299 -14.16 -5.24 -6.75
N ALA A 300 -13.10 -5.92 -7.16
CA ALA A 300 -13.00 -7.36 -6.91
C ALA A 300 -12.78 -7.65 -5.42
N ILE A 301 -11.81 -6.97 -4.81
CA ILE A 301 -11.48 -7.11 -3.39
C ILE A 301 -11.36 -5.73 -2.76
N SER A 302 -11.95 -5.54 -1.57
CA SER A 302 -11.70 -4.37 -0.74
C SER A 302 -11.19 -4.72 0.66
N PHE A 303 -10.28 -3.91 1.18
CA PHE A 303 -9.75 -4.00 2.55
C PHE A 303 -10.07 -2.73 3.33
N GLY A 304 -10.78 -2.82 4.45
CA GLY A 304 -11.03 -1.69 5.34
C GLY A 304 -10.70 -2.01 6.78
N LYS A 305 -9.92 -1.18 7.48
CA LYS A 305 -9.64 -1.37 8.92
C LYS A 305 -8.96 -2.74 9.19
N VAL A 306 -8.00 -3.10 8.34
CA VAL A 306 -7.23 -4.36 8.40
C VAL A 306 -5.74 -4.05 8.63
N GLU A 307 -5.07 -4.84 9.46
CA GLU A 307 -3.60 -4.78 9.64
C GLU A 307 -2.95 -6.12 9.32
N ASN A 308 -1.83 -6.15 8.60
CA ASN A 308 -1.11 -7.38 8.24
C ASN A 308 -2.00 -8.36 7.45
N GLY A 309 -2.43 -7.95 6.26
CA GLY A 309 -3.20 -8.78 5.32
C GLY A 309 -2.51 -8.87 3.96
N TRP A 310 -3.04 -9.67 3.04
CA TRP A 310 -2.47 -9.79 1.70
C TRP A 310 -3.49 -10.18 0.63
N VAL A 311 -3.18 -9.80 -0.61
CA VAL A 311 -3.80 -10.32 -1.83
C VAL A 311 -2.70 -10.91 -2.71
N LYS A 312 -2.77 -12.20 -3.03
CA LYS A 312 -1.70 -12.90 -3.75
C LYS A 312 -2.24 -13.70 -4.93
N ASN A 313 -1.64 -13.54 -6.11
CA ASN A 313 -2.03 -14.28 -7.32
C ASN A 313 -3.54 -14.15 -7.65
N VAL A 314 -4.07 -12.92 -7.58
CA VAL A 314 -5.46 -12.63 -7.95
C VAL A 314 -5.48 -11.82 -9.25
N SER A 315 -6.36 -12.20 -10.17
CA SER A 315 -6.68 -11.42 -11.37
C SER A 315 -8.13 -10.98 -11.33
N ALA A 316 -8.43 -9.80 -11.87
CA ALA A 316 -9.80 -9.28 -11.96
C ALA A 316 -10.10 -8.79 -13.38
N ARG A 317 -11.33 -9.02 -13.86
CA ARG A 317 -11.83 -8.45 -15.13
C ARG A 317 -13.22 -7.84 -14.97
N TYR A 318 -13.45 -6.80 -15.78
CA TYR A 318 -14.74 -6.10 -15.93
C TYR A 318 -15.28 -5.44 -14.66
N PHE A 319 -14.45 -5.19 -13.65
CA PHE A 319 -14.85 -4.37 -12.51
C PHE A 319 -14.72 -2.88 -12.87
N GLY A 320 -15.68 -2.06 -12.44
CA GLY A 320 -15.72 -0.63 -12.80
C GLY A 320 -14.57 0.21 -12.24
N TYR A 321 -13.91 -0.22 -11.14
CA TYR A 321 -12.86 0.58 -10.49
C TYR A 321 -11.54 -0.15 -10.28
N SER A 322 -11.52 -1.32 -9.63
CA SER A 322 -10.24 -1.94 -9.26
C SER A 322 -10.26 -3.45 -9.02
N CYS A 323 -9.09 -4.07 -9.16
CA CYS A 323 -8.83 -5.42 -8.63
C CYS A 323 -8.79 -5.40 -7.10
N VAL A 324 -8.01 -4.49 -6.52
CA VAL A 324 -7.89 -4.34 -5.06
C VAL A 324 -8.07 -2.87 -4.70
N ASN A 325 -9.01 -2.60 -3.80
CA ASN A 325 -9.22 -1.28 -3.20
C ASN A 325 -8.84 -1.30 -1.71
N LEU A 326 -7.89 -0.45 -1.33
CA LEU A 326 -7.53 -0.24 0.07
C LEU A 326 -8.34 0.93 0.62
N GLY A 327 -9.34 0.60 1.44
CA GLY A 327 -10.12 1.55 2.22
C GLY A 327 -9.34 2.12 3.40
N SER A 328 -9.95 3.10 4.06
CA SER A 328 -9.32 3.84 5.15
C SER A 328 -8.92 2.95 6.33
N GLN A 329 -7.87 3.40 7.03
CA GLN A 329 -7.36 2.79 8.27
C GLN A 329 -6.86 1.34 8.16
N SER A 330 -6.69 0.84 6.93
CA SER A 330 -5.92 -0.38 6.65
C SER A 330 -4.42 -0.05 6.62
N LYS A 331 -3.58 -0.98 7.09
CA LYS A 331 -2.11 -0.85 7.05
C LYS A 331 -1.44 -2.20 6.85
N ASN A 332 -0.21 -2.19 6.35
CA ASN A 332 0.60 -3.40 6.17
C ASN A 332 -0.12 -4.47 5.30
N ILE A 333 -0.67 -4.05 4.17
CA ILE A 333 -1.28 -4.94 3.17
C ILE A 333 -0.30 -5.13 2.01
N THR A 334 -0.11 -6.38 1.58
CA THR A 334 0.71 -6.73 0.40
C THR A 334 -0.14 -7.16 -0.78
#